data_AF-A0A3D3VPP0-F1
#
_entry.id   AF-A0A3D3VPP0-F1
#
_cell.length_a   1.000
_cell.length_b   1.000
_cell.length_c   1.000
_cell.angle_alpha   90.00
_cell.angle_beta   90.00
_cell.angle_gamma   90.00
#
_symmetry.space_group_name_H-M   'P 1'
#
loop_
_entity.id
_entity.type
_entity.pdbx_description
1 polymer ?
#
loop_
_entity_poly.entity_id
_entity_poly.type
_entity_poly.pdbx_seq_one_letter_code
_entity_poly.pdbx_strand_id
1 'polypeptide(L)'
;MKLSNLRRKVDQLDDQLVRLLEQRSGIAGEIGRQKRDSGQPVFAPAREAELLRRLTAKLQGKMEAESLKAIYREILATGRQSQGGTRVAYLGPEASYCHQAARERFGVGTDLVPCPTMEIGRA
;
A
#
# COMPACT_ATOMS: atom_id res chain seq x y z
N MET A 1 15.15 -30.95 -11.54
CA MET A 1 15.08 -30.63 -10.09
C MET A 1 13.78 -31.22 -9.54
N LYS A 2 13.79 -31.93 -8.40
CA LYS A 2 12.54 -32.47 -7.81
C LYS A 2 11.67 -31.33 -7.28
N LEU A 3 10.34 -31.47 -7.36
CA LEU A 3 9.35 -30.49 -6.90
C LEU A 3 9.59 -30.02 -5.45
N SER A 4 9.96 -30.95 -4.57
CA SER A 4 10.29 -30.65 -3.16
C SER A 4 11.42 -29.64 -2.99
N ASN A 5 12.44 -29.70 -3.86
CA ASN A 5 13.55 -28.75 -3.82
C ASN A 5 13.16 -27.36 -4.31
N LEU A 6 12.18 -27.26 -5.23
CA LEU A 6 11.64 -25.96 -5.65
C LEU A 6 10.82 -25.33 -4.52
N ARG A 7 9.95 -26.11 -3.87
CA ARG A 7 9.13 -25.64 -2.73
C ARG A 7 10.00 -25.08 -1.60
N ARG A 8 11.03 -25.83 -1.19
CA ARG A 8 11.96 -25.35 -0.15
C ARG A 8 12.64 -24.02 -0.50
N LYS A 9 12.94 -23.78 -1.78
CA LYS A 9 13.51 -22.50 -2.22
C LYS A 9 12.49 -21.36 -2.13
N VAL A 10 11.21 -21.63 -2.41
CA VAL A 10 10.12 -20.67 -2.23
C VAL A 10 9.95 -20.36 -0.74
N ASP A 11 9.88 -21.38 0.12
CA ASP A 11 9.75 -21.19 1.56
C ASP A 11 10.87 -20.30 2.13
N GLN A 12 12.12 -20.52 1.69
CA GLN A 12 13.26 -19.68 2.08
C GLN A 12 13.15 -18.22 1.60
N LEU A 13 12.57 -17.99 0.42
CA LEU A 13 12.33 -16.64 -0.07
C LEU A 13 11.20 -15.97 0.72
N ASP A 14 10.14 -16.71 1.05
CA ASP A 14 9.01 -16.20 1.82
C ASP A 14 9.45 -15.80 3.23
N ASP A 15 10.30 -16.60 3.89
CA ASP A 15 10.92 -16.25 5.18
C ASP A 15 11.75 -14.96 5.12
N GLN A 16 12.38 -14.68 3.97
CA GLN A 16 13.11 -13.43 3.76
C GLN A 16 12.15 -12.27 3.52
N LEU A 17 11.09 -12.48 2.73
CA LEU A 17 10.07 -11.48 2.46
C LEU A 17 9.41 -11.00 3.76
N VAL A 18 9.04 -11.92 4.65
CA VAL A 18 8.45 -11.57 5.96
C VAL A 18 9.38 -10.65 6.75
N ARG A 19 10.66 -11.03 6.89
CA ARG A 19 11.65 -10.20 7.61
C ARG A 19 11.82 -8.81 6.99
N LEU A 20 11.90 -8.73 5.67
CA LEU A 20 12.04 -7.46 4.95
C LEU A 20 10.79 -6.58 5.12
N LEU A 21 9.60 -7.18 5.13
CA LEU A 21 8.34 -6.48 5.35
C LEU A 21 8.22 -5.94 6.78
N GLU A 22 8.63 -6.71 7.79
CA GLU A 22 8.68 -6.25 9.19
C GLU A 22 9.65 -5.06 9.34
N GLN A 23 10.87 -5.19 8.83
CA GLN A 23 11.87 -4.10 8.86
C GLN A 23 11.36 -2.84 8.16
N ARG A 24 10.77 -3.00 6.97
CA ARG A 24 10.17 -1.88 6.24
C ARG A 24 9.04 -1.22 7.03
N SER A 25 8.21 -2.00 7.72
CA SER A 25 7.10 -1.49 8.53
C SER A 25 7.61 -0.71 9.75
N GLY A 26 8.68 -1.17 10.39
CA GLY A 26 9.36 -0.44 11.46
C GLY A 26 9.85 0.95 11.01
N ILE A 27 10.56 1.01 9.88
CA ILE A 27 11.02 2.27 9.27
C ILE A 27 9.84 3.16 8.86
N ALA A 28 8.76 2.58 8.32
CA ALA A 28 7.56 3.33 8.00
C ALA A 28 6.93 3.97 9.26
N GLY A 29 6.92 3.25 10.39
CA GLY A 29 6.46 3.77 11.67
C GLY A 29 7.33 4.93 12.20
N GLU A 30 8.64 4.87 12.03
CA GLU A 30 9.57 5.98 12.32
C GLU A 30 9.27 7.21 11.48
N ILE A 31 9.11 7.03 10.17
CA ILE A 31 8.70 8.11 9.25
C ILE A 31 7.36 8.71 9.70
N GLY A 32 6.41 7.88 10.11
CA GLY A 32 5.12 8.32 10.64
C GLY A 32 5.25 9.20 11.88
N ARG A 33 6.15 8.86 12.81
CA ARG A 33 6.44 9.70 13.98
C ARG A 33 6.96 11.07 13.56
N GLN A 34 8.00 11.11 12.73
CA GLN A 34 8.58 12.37 12.25
C GLN A 34 7.58 13.25 11.49
N LYS A 35 6.72 12.63 10.66
CA LYS A 35 5.67 13.35 9.94
C LYS A 35 4.63 13.97 10.88
N ARG A 36 4.22 13.25 11.93
CA ARG A 36 3.32 13.80 12.95
C ARG A 36 3.95 14.98 13.68
N ASP A 37 5.21 14.85 14.07
CA ASP A 37 5.94 15.90 14.79
C ASP A 37 6.15 17.16 13.93
N SER A 38 6.23 17.00 12.60
CA SER A 38 6.40 18.09 11.62
C SER A 38 5.09 18.55 10.96
N GLY A 39 3.93 17.99 11.35
CA GLY A 39 2.63 18.31 10.75
C GLY A 39 2.47 17.90 9.28
N GLN A 40 3.30 16.99 8.77
CA GLN A 40 3.24 16.51 7.39
C GLN A 40 2.19 15.40 7.21
N PRO A 41 1.52 15.33 6.05
CA PRO A 41 0.55 14.27 5.79
C PRO A 41 1.19 12.89 5.67
N VAL A 42 0.52 11.89 6.25
CA VAL A 42 0.87 10.47 6.12
C VAL A 42 0.80 10.02 4.66
N PHE A 43 -0.30 10.36 3.98
CA PHE A 43 -0.51 10.03 2.58
C PHE A 43 0.23 11.01 1.65
N ALA A 44 1.15 10.48 0.84
CA ALA A 44 1.98 11.26 -0.09
C ALA A 44 1.94 10.64 -1.51
N PRO A 45 0.91 10.96 -2.32
CA PRO A 45 0.68 10.33 -3.63
C PRO A 45 1.88 10.39 -4.58
N ALA A 46 2.57 11.53 -4.64
CA ALA A 46 3.73 11.72 -5.51
C ALA A 46 4.88 10.78 -5.13
N ARG A 47 5.11 10.60 -3.83
CA ARG A 47 6.15 9.68 -3.32
C ARG A 47 5.80 8.22 -3.59
N GLU A 48 4.53 7.85 -3.45
CA GLU A 48 4.08 6.49 -3.77
C GLU A 48 4.20 6.18 -5.27
N ALA A 49 3.83 7.12 -6.13
CA ALA A 49 3.98 6.99 -7.58
C ALA A 49 5.47 6.85 -7.99
N GLU A 50 6.35 7.65 -7.39
CA GLU A 50 7.79 7.56 -7.61
C GLU A 50 8.36 6.19 -7.19
N LEU A 51 7.94 5.68 -6.01
CA LEU A 51 8.33 4.36 -5.52
C LEU A 51 7.91 3.27 -6.51
N LEU A 52 6.64 3.26 -6.93
CA LEU A 52 6.12 2.27 -7.86
C LEU A 52 6.88 2.30 -9.19
N ARG A 53 7.10 3.50 -9.76
CA ARG A 53 7.87 3.66 -11.00
C ARG A 53 9.29 3.10 -10.88
N ARG A 54 9.98 3.43 -9.77
CA ARG A 54 11.34 2.95 -9.48
C ARG A 54 11.40 1.42 -9.38
N LEU A 55 10.40 0.79 -8.76
CA LEU A 55 10.36 -0.65 -8.56
C LEU A 55 10.00 -1.40 -9.84
N THR A 56 9.02 -0.91 -10.60
CA THR A 56 8.66 -1.53 -11.88
C THR A 56 9.79 -1.45 -12.91
N ALA A 57 10.61 -0.40 -12.86
CA ALA A 57 11.79 -0.28 -13.72
C ALA A 57 12.87 -1.34 -13.44
N LYS A 58 12.80 -2.06 -12.31
CA LYS A 58 13.72 -3.15 -11.97
C LYS A 58 13.25 -4.53 -12.44
N LEU A 59 12.03 -4.64 -12.96
CA LEU A 59 11.49 -5.92 -13.44
C LEU A 59 12.29 -6.40 -14.66
N GLN A 60 12.66 -7.68 -14.63
CA GLN A 60 13.39 -8.36 -15.70
C GLN A 60 12.48 -9.31 -16.53
N GLY A 61 11.16 -9.06 -16.53
CA GLY A 61 10.21 -9.79 -17.38
C GLY A 61 9.58 -11.06 -16.81
N LYS A 62 9.92 -11.49 -15.59
CA LYS A 62 9.29 -12.67 -14.94
C LYS A 62 7.93 -12.37 -14.28
N MET A 63 7.59 -11.10 -14.13
CA MET A 63 6.36 -10.61 -13.49
C MET A 63 5.90 -9.37 -14.23
N GLU A 64 4.60 -9.24 -14.44
CA GLU A 64 3.98 -8.05 -15.03
C GLU A 64 4.06 -6.86 -14.06
N ALA A 65 4.21 -5.66 -14.62
CA ALA A 65 4.33 -4.44 -13.82
C ALA A 65 3.09 -4.16 -12.95
N GLU A 66 1.89 -4.45 -13.45
CA GLU A 66 0.65 -4.26 -12.69
C GLU A 66 0.55 -5.21 -11.49
N SER A 67 1.01 -6.46 -11.62
CA SER A 67 1.06 -7.41 -10.50
C SER A 67 1.98 -6.92 -9.39
N LEU A 68 3.16 -6.37 -9.74
CA LEU A 68 4.05 -5.76 -8.75
C LEU A 68 3.40 -4.54 -8.08
N LYS A 69 2.73 -3.68 -8.86
CA LYS A 69 2.02 -2.52 -8.32
C LYS A 69 0.93 -2.93 -7.35
N ALA A 70 0.13 -3.96 -7.67
CA ALA A 70 -0.92 -4.46 -6.79
C ALA A 70 -0.37 -4.91 -5.43
N ILE A 71 0.70 -5.71 -5.43
CA ILE A 71 1.40 -6.11 -4.20
C ILE A 71 1.89 -4.90 -3.41
N TYR A 72 2.52 -3.93 -4.08
CA TYR A 72 3.05 -2.75 -3.41
C TYR A 72 1.99 -1.77 -2.91
N ARG A 73 0.78 -1.74 -3.50
CA ARG A 73 -0.34 -0.94 -2.98
C ARG A 73 -0.76 -1.44 -1.59
N GLU A 74 -0.83 -2.75 -1.38
CA GLU A 74 -1.11 -3.33 -0.05
C GLU A 74 0.04 -3.09 0.94
N ILE A 75 1.29 -3.28 0.51
CA ILE A 75 2.47 -2.98 1.33
C ILE A 75 2.51 -1.49 1.75
N LEU A 76 2.04 -0.59 0.89
CA LEU A 76 1.89 0.84 1.21
C LEU A 76 0.71 1.10 2.14
N ALA A 77 -0.43 0.44 1.95
CA ALA A 77 -1.59 0.52 2.82
C ALA A 77 -1.24 0.13 4.27
N THR A 78 -0.60 -1.01 4.48
CA THR A 78 -0.10 -1.45 5.79
C THR A 78 0.90 -0.46 6.39
N GLY A 79 1.75 0.13 5.54
CA GLY A 79 2.69 1.18 5.95
C GLY A 79 1.98 2.44 6.44
N ARG A 80 0.90 2.89 5.79
CA ARG A 80 0.09 4.03 6.23
C ARG A 80 -0.63 3.74 7.55
N GLN A 81 -1.13 2.51 7.72
CA GLN A 81 -1.74 2.11 8.98
C GLN A 81 -0.75 2.20 10.14
N SER A 82 0.48 1.75 9.93
CA SER A 82 1.58 1.86 10.91
C SER A 82 1.98 3.31 11.22
N GLN A 83 1.67 4.25 10.32
CA GLN A 83 1.93 5.69 10.47
C GLN A 83 0.82 6.45 11.22
N GLY A 84 -0.17 5.74 11.80
CA GLY A 84 -1.26 6.36 12.57
C GLY A 84 -2.62 6.31 11.87
N GLY A 85 -2.76 5.47 10.84
CA GLY A 85 -4.00 5.29 10.10
C GLY A 85 -4.27 6.39 9.08
N THR A 86 -5.02 6.05 8.03
CA THR A 86 -5.57 7.02 7.09
C THR A 86 -7.02 6.65 6.88
N ARG A 87 -7.92 7.59 7.14
CA ARG A 87 -9.35 7.43 6.85
C ARG A 87 -9.60 8.02 5.48
N VAL A 88 -10.29 7.28 4.61
CA VAL A 88 -10.60 7.72 3.26
C VAL A 88 -12.10 7.75 3.09
N ALA A 89 -12.66 8.94 2.90
CA ALA A 89 -14.05 9.10 2.52
C ALA A 89 -14.26 8.75 1.04
N TYR A 90 -15.38 8.10 0.73
CA TYR A 90 -15.81 7.86 -0.65
C TYR A 90 -17.31 8.17 -0.81
N LEU A 91 -17.70 8.59 -2.03
CA LEU A 91 -19.08 8.94 -2.32
C LEU A 91 -19.94 7.69 -2.54
N GLY A 92 -21.06 7.59 -1.83
CA GLY A 92 -22.05 6.53 -2.01
C GLY A 92 -21.88 5.35 -1.05
N PRO A 93 -22.71 4.30 -1.22
CA PRO A 93 -22.74 3.16 -0.30
C PRO A 93 -21.55 2.22 -0.50
N GLU A 94 -21.34 1.33 0.46
CA GLU A 94 -20.45 0.18 0.30
C GLU A 94 -20.81 -0.62 -0.97
N ALA A 95 -19.79 -1.26 -1.56
CA ALA A 95 -19.85 -1.97 -2.84
C ALA A 95 -20.20 -1.11 -4.09
N SER A 96 -20.30 0.21 -3.96
CA SER A 96 -20.37 1.13 -5.11
C SER A 96 -19.05 1.19 -5.90
N TYR A 97 -19.09 1.79 -7.10
CA TYR A 97 -17.88 2.04 -7.89
C TYR A 97 -16.86 2.91 -7.15
N CYS A 98 -17.31 3.90 -6.38
CA CYS A 98 -16.40 4.73 -5.58
C CYS A 98 -15.77 3.94 -4.44
N HIS A 99 -16.52 3.01 -3.82
CA HIS A 99 -15.96 2.08 -2.84
C HIS A 99 -14.87 1.19 -3.47
N GLN A 100 -15.14 0.61 -4.64
CA GLN A 100 -14.18 -0.23 -5.37
C GLN A 100 -12.93 0.56 -5.76
N ALA A 101 -13.10 1.76 -6.32
CA ALA A 101 -11.99 2.64 -6.68
C ALA A 101 -11.15 3.05 -5.46
N ALA A 102 -11.78 3.32 -4.31
CA ALA A 102 -11.09 3.60 -3.07
C ALA A 102 -10.27 2.40 -2.59
N ARG A 103 -10.84 1.18 -2.64
CA ARG A 103 -10.10 -0.06 -2.31
C ARG A 103 -8.91 -0.29 -3.22
N GLU A 104 -9.06 -0.12 -4.53
CA GLU A 104 -7.97 -0.29 -5.49
C GLU A 104 -6.85 0.72 -5.29
N ARG A 105 -7.20 1.97 -4.93
CA ARG A 105 -6.23 3.05 -4.76
C ARG A 105 -5.52 2.99 -3.41
N PHE A 106 -6.28 2.76 -2.34
CA PHE A 106 -5.81 2.88 -0.96
C PHE A 106 -5.56 1.53 -0.28
N GLY A 107 -5.90 0.40 -0.92
CA GLY A 107 -5.72 -0.94 -0.40
C GLY A 107 -6.84 -1.36 0.56
N VAL A 108 -6.98 -2.68 0.73
CA VAL A 108 -8.11 -3.28 1.47
C VAL A 108 -8.07 -2.97 2.97
N GLY A 109 -6.88 -2.80 3.56
CA GLY A 109 -6.72 -2.53 4.99
C GLY A 109 -6.96 -1.07 5.43
N THR A 110 -7.41 -0.19 4.53
CA THR A 110 -7.68 1.22 4.84
C THR A 110 -9.07 1.40 5.44
N ASP A 111 -9.23 2.30 6.42
CA ASP A 111 -10.55 2.70 6.95
C ASP A 111 -11.30 3.52 5.90
N LEU A 112 -12.18 2.87 5.15
CA LEU A 112 -13.01 3.48 4.11
C LEU A 112 -14.36 3.91 4.70
N VAL A 113 -14.67 5.20 4.56
CA VAL A 113 -15.86 5.81 5.16
C VAL A 113 -16.86 6.15 4.05
N PRO A 114 -18.05 5.52 4.02
CA PRO A 114 -19.10 5.91 3.08
C PRO A 114 -19.65 7.29 3.42
N CYS A 115 -19.76 8.14 2.42
CA CYS A 115 -20.37 9.46 2.54
C CYS A 115 -21.58 9.57 1.60
N PRO A 116 -22.78 9.86 2.13
CA PRO A 116 -23.99 10.00 1.30
C PRO A 116 -23.93 11.26 0.42
N THR A 117 -23.22 12.29 0.87
CA THR A 117 -22.99 13.54 0.17
C THR A 117 -21.53 13.95 0.32
N MET A 118 -20.98 14.62 -0.70
CA MET A 118 -19.69 15.30 -0.61
C MET A 118 -19.92 16.76 -0.96
N GLU A 119 -19.58 17.65 -0.04
CA GLU A 119 -19.55 19.08 -0.35
C GLU A 119 -18.20 19.42 -0.96
N ILE A 120 -18.22 19.95 -2.18
CA ILE A 120 -17.04 20.58 -2.75
C ILE A 120 -16.94 21.92 -2.04
N GLY A 121 -16.05 22.03 -1.06
CA GLY A 121 -15.77 23.29 -0.38
C GLY A 121 -15.51 24.36 -1.44
N ARG A 122 -16.36 25.39 -1.47
CA ARG A 122 -16.11 26.56 -2.31
C ARG A 122 -14.79 27.16 -1.83
N ALA A 123 -13.81 27.19 -2.73
CA ALA A 123 -12.52 27.84 -2.52
C ALA A 123 -12.71 29.34 -2.25
#